data_AF-A0A0Q4XRQ4-F1
#
_entry.id   AF-A0A0Q4XRQ4-F1
#
_cell.length_a   1.000
_cell.length_b   1.000
_cell.length_c   1.000
_cell.angle_alpha   90.00
_cell.angle_beta   90.00
_cell.angle_gamma   90.00
#
_symmetry.space_group_name_H-M   'P 1'
#
loop_
_entity.id
_entity.type
_entity.pdbx_description
1 polymer ?
#
loop_
_entity_poly.entity_id
_entity_poly.type
_entity_poly.pdbx_seq_one_letter_code
_entity_poly.pdbx_strand_id
1 'polypeptide(L)' 'MAMPVRLRVQRRRDALRAAGLRPVQIWVPDTRRPGFAEECRQQARAVAAIDAADPALSVFLDAALIDLDDDTAA' A
#
# COMPACT_ATOMS: atom_id res chain seq x y z
N MET A 1 32.65 2.48 -9.74
CA MET A 1 32.18 1.50 -8.73
C MET A 1 30.73 1.79 -8.39
N ALA A 2 29.85 0.79 -8.42
CA ALA A 2 28.45 0.97 -8.02
C ALA A 2 28.34 1.20 -6.50
N MET A 3 27.45 2.10 -6.07
CA MET A 3 27.20 2.31 -4.64
C MET A 3 26.78 0.99 -3.97
N PRO A 4 27.36 0.66 -2.80
CA PRO A 4 26.95 -0.51 -2.02
C PRO A 4 25.45 -0.48 -1.72
N VAL A 5 24.80 -1.64 -1.82
CA VAL A 5 23.34 -1.78 -1.60
C VAL A 5 22.92 -1.18 -0.25
N ARG A 6 23.71 -1.38 0.82
CA ARG A 6 23.44 -0.80 2.14
C ARG A 6 23.28 0.72 2.10
N LEU A 7 24.13 1.41 1.34
CA LEU A 7 24.15 2.86 1.27
C LEU A 7 22.96 3.38 0.48
N ARG A 8 22.56 2.67 -0.59
CA ARG A 8 21.33 2.96 -1.35
C ARG A 8 20.08 2.79 -0.50
N VAL A 9 19.99 1.70 0.26
CA VAL A 9 18.85 1.42 1.15
C VAL A 9 18.77 2.48 2.26
N GLN A 10 19.91 2.84 2.85
CA GLN A 10 19.96 3.89 3.88
C GLN A 10 19.48 5.23 3.34
N ARG A 11 20.04 5.72 2.22
CA ARG A 11 19.64 6.99 1.59
C ARG A 11 18.14 7.04 1.28
N ARG A 12 17.57 5.94 0.77
CA ARG A 12 16.13 5.87 0.49
C ARG A 12 15.29 5.95 1.77
N ARG A 13 15.69 5.28 2.84
CA ARG A 13 15.00 5.36 4.14
C ARG A 13 15.10 6.74 4.76
N ASP A 14 16.25 7.40 4.64
CA ASP A 14 16.45 8.77 5.16
C ASP A 14 15.53 9.77 4.45
N ALA A 15 15.41 9.68 3.12
CA ALA A 15 14.46 10.50 2.36
C ALA A 15 13.00 10.25 2.75
N LEU A 16 12.59 8.98 2.94
CA LEU A 16 11.23 8.65 3.38
C LEU A 16 10.94 9.19 4.79
N ARG A 17 11.91 9.13 5.71
CA ARG A 17 11.75 9.73 7.05
C ARG A 17 11.62 11.25 6.99
N ALA A 18 12.38 11.92 6.12
CA ALA A 18 12.26 13.36 5.92
C ALA A 18 10.88 13.75 5.36
N ALA A 19 10.26 12.88 4.56
CA ALA A 19 8.88 13.03 4.09
C ALA A 19 7.80 12.63 5.13
N GLY A 20 8.18 12.41 6.40
CA GLY A 20 7.25 12.07 7.48
C GLY A 20 6.85 10.59 7.54
N LEU A 21 7.41 9.71 6.71
CA LEU A 21 7.08 8.29 6.69
C LEU A 21 7.92 7.48 7.69
N ARG A 22 7.26 6.56 8.41
CA ARG A 22 7.94 5.64 9.33
C ARG A 22 8.10 4.25 8.67
N PRO A 23 9.32 3.68 8.63
CA PRO A 23 9.51 2.33 8.13
C PRO A 23 8.87 1.29 9.08
N VAL A 24 8.04 0.42 8.52
CA VAL A 24 7.44 -0.73 9.23
C VAL A 24 7.89 -2.00 8.53
N GLN A 25 8.40 -2.96 9.30
CA GLN A 25 8.75 -4.30 8.80
C GLN A 25 7.61 -5.25 9.12
N ILE A 26 6.97 -5.77 8.07
CA ILE A 26 5.95 -6.81 8.17
C ILE A 26 6.41 -8.04 7.39
N TRP A 27 5.99 -9.20 7.87
CA TRP A 27 6.18 -10.45 7.13
C TRP A 27 5.02 -10.59 6.15
N VAL A 28 5.35 -10.73 4.87
CA VAL A 28 4.38 -10.98 3.79
C VAL A 28 4.56 -12.40 3.25
N PRO A 29 3.50 -13.02 2.69
CA PRO A 29 3.64 -14.30 2.02
C PRO A 29 4.63 -14.23 0.86
N ASP A 30 5.36 -15.32 0.63
CA ASP A 30 6.34 -15.39 -0.46
C ASP A 30 5.64 -15.45 -1.82
N THR A 31 5.80 -14.37 -2.59
CA THR A 31 5.16 -14.19 -3.89
C THR A 31 5.71 -15.10 -4.99
N ARG A 32 6.83 -15.79 -4.75
CA ARG A 32 7.44 -16.72 -5.70
C ARG A 32 6.90 -18.15 -5.56
N ARG A 33 6.11 -18.43 -4.53
CA ARG A 33 5.55 -19.77 -4.33
C ARG A 33 4.57 -20.11 -5.46
N PRO A 34 4.62 -21.33 -6.01
CA PRO A 34 3.61 -21.77 -6.94
C PRO A 34 2.24 -21.70 -6.25
N GLY A 35 1.24 -21.14 -6.94
CA GLY A 35 -0.10 -20.94 -6.40
C GLY A 35 -0.35 -19.57 -5.75
N PHE A 36 0.68 -18.78 -5.45
CA PHE A 36 0.50 -17.44 -4.84
C PHE A 36 -0.43 -16.55 -5.69
N ALA A 37 -0.27 -16.55 -7.01
CA ALA A 37 -1.13 -15.77 -7.90
C ALA A 37 -2.60 -16.24 -7.91
N GLU A 38 -2.86 -17.51 -7.62
CA GLU A 38 -4.23 -18.03 -7.48
C GLU A 38 -4.82 -17.59 -6.13
N GLU A 39 -4.08 -17.76 -5.04
CA GLU A 39 -4.50 -17.27 -3.71
C GLU A 39 -4.76 -15.76 -3.72
N CYS A 40 -3.89 -14.98 -4.36
CA CYS A 40 -4.08 -13.54 -4.51
C CYS A 40 -5.38 -13.21 -5.23
N ARG A 41 -5.71 -13.95 -6.30
CA ARG A 41 -6.98 -13.78 -7.04
C ARG A 41 -8.19 -14.18 -6.20
N GLN A 42 -8.09 -15.26 -5.41
CA GLN A 42 -9.18 -15.67 -4.53
C GLN A 42 -9.43 -14.63 -3.43
N GLN A 43 -8.37 -14.15 -2.77
CA GLN A 43 -8.46 -13.14 -1.73
C GLN A 43 -8.98 -11.81 -2.28
N ALA A 44 -8.48 -11.36 -3.44
CA ALA A 44 -8.96 -10.13 -4.08
C ALA A 44 -10.47 -10.19 -4.38
N ARG A 45 -10.97 -11.34 -4.85
CA ARG A 45 -12.42 -11.53 -5.07
C ARG A 45 -13.21 -11.51 -3.77
N ALA A 46 -12.69 -12.12 -2.71
CA ALA A 46 -13.34 -12.11 -1.40
C ALA A 46 -13.45 -10.69 -0.83
N VAL A 47 -12.37 -9.91 -0.89
CA VAL A 47 -12.36 -8.50 -0.48
C VAL A 47 -13.36 -7.69 -1.32
N ALA A 48 -13.30 -7.79 -2.64
CA ALA A 48 -14.21 -7.06 -3.53
C ALA A 48 -15.70 -7.40 -3.27
N ALA A 49 -16.01 -8.65 -2.94
CA ALA A 49 -17.36 -9.06 -2.59
C ALA A 49 -17.84 -8.46 -1.25
N ILE A 50 -16.94 -8.35 -0.26
CA ILE A 50 -17.23 -7.70 1.02
C ILE A 50 -17.43 -6.20 0.81
N ASP A 51 -16.53 -5.55 0.08
CA ASP A 51 -16.62 -4.11 -0.22
C ASP A 51 -17.92 -3.78 -0.96
N ALA A 52 -18.30 -4.59 -1.95
CA ALA A 52 -19.56 -4.41 -2.68
C ALA A 52 -20.80 -4.62 -1.80
N ALA A 53 -20.68 -5.38 -0.71
CA ALA A 53 -21.75 -5.60 0.25
C ALA A 53 -21.83 -4.50 1.34
N ASP A 54 -20.89 -3.55 1.36
CA ASP A 54 -20.85 -2.42 2.31
C ASP A 54 -20.93 -1.06 1.58
N PRO A 55 -22.14 -0.57 1.27
CA PRO A 55 -22.31 0.74 0.64
C PRO A 55 -21.85 1.90 1.52
N ALA A 56 -21.85 1.74 2.85
CA ALA A 56 -21.43 2.80 3.76
C ALA A 56 -19.92 3.03 3.68
N LEU A 57 -19.15 1.95 3.54
CA LEU A 57 -17.71 2.04 3.26
C LEU A 57 -17.43 2.78 1.94
N SER A 58 -18.16 2.46 0.86
CA SER A 58 -17.99 3.17 -0.42
C SER A 58 -18.22 4.67 -0.29
N VAL A 59 -19.33 5.07 0.35
CA VAL A 59 -19.66 6.49 0.57
C VAL A 59 -18.59 7.19 1.41
N PHE A 60 -18.08 6.51 2.45
CA PHE A 60 -17.00 7.04 3.28
C PHE A 60 -15.70 7.24 2.48
N LEU A 61 -15.33 6.27 1.64
CA LEU A 61 -14.12 6.36 0.80
C LEU A 61 -14.25 7.47 -0.25
N ASP A 62 -15.41 7.60 -0.88
CA ASP A 62 -15.68 8.69 -1.83
C ASP A 62 -15.58 10.06 -1.18
N ALA A 63 -16.11 10.22 0.04
CA ALA A 63 -15.99 11.46 0.80
C ALA A 63 -14.53 11.77 1.18
N ALA A 64 -13.78 10.77 1.67
CA ALA A 64 -12.37 10.93 2.02
C ALA A 64 -11.49 11.29 0.80
N LEU A 65 -11.84 10.81 -0.40
CA LEU A 65 -11.13 11.18 -1.63
C LEU A 65 -11.33 12.67 -1.96
N ILE A 66 -12.54 13.19 -1.80
CA ILE A 66 -12.85 14.61 -2.01
C ILE A 66 -12.05 15.49 -1.04
N ASP A 67 -12.01 15.11 0.25
CA ASP A 67 -11.25 15.86 1.26
C ASP A 67 -9.74 15.96 0.92
N LEU A 68 -9.15 14.90 0.34
CA LEU A 68 -7.74 14.90 -0.08
C LEU A 68 -7.47 15.83 -1.28
N ASP A 69 -8.40 15.89 -2.23
CA ASP A 69 -8.27 16.76 -3.39
C ASP A 69 -8.34 18.24 -2.97
N ASP A 70 -9.22 18.57 -2.01
CA ASP A 70 -9.35 19.92 -1.45
C ASP A 70 -8.08 20.36 -0.68
N ASP A 71 -7.41 19.45 0.05
CA ASP A 71 -6.14 19.72 0.75
C ASP A 71 -4.95 19.94 -0.20
N THR A 72 -4.99 19.43 -1.43
CA THR A 72 -3.93 19.65 -2.44
C THR A 72 -4.13 20.91 -3.28
N ALA A 73 -5.30 21.55 -3.17
CA ALA A 73 -5.66 22.76 -3.92
C ALA A 73 -5.37 24.07 -3.15
N ALA A 74 -4.83 24.00 -1.93
CA ALA A 74 -4.45 25.13 -1.08
C ALA A 74 -2.91 25.30 -0.96
#